data_AF-A0A7V9VKF7-F1
#
_entry.id   AF-A0A7V9VKF7-F1
#
_cell.length_a   1.000
_cell.length_b   1.000
_cell.length_c   1.000
_cell.angle_alpha   90.00
_cell.angle_beta   90.00
_cell.angle_gamma   90.00
#
_symmetry.space_group_name_H-M   'P 1'
#
loop_
_entity.id
_entity.type
_entity.pdbx_description
1 polymer ?
#
loop_
_entity_poly.entity_id
_entity_poly.type
_entity_poly.pdbx_seq_one_letter_code
_entity_poly.pdbx_strand_id
1 'polypeptide(L)'
;MVDSGGADPFGDPTHGEPSEEEMRAAIEEQLRNLRVEDVVLQSVATLMSLAGRRLGLAPGSEGERDLAQAQLAIDGTRALVGLIPDPQAGQIREALSQVQLAFAQLSGQSAPQSQETPPAGPAGEDVSPSVTTEVPPAEGGLSEEERARARAKIWTPGS
;
A
#
# COMPACT_ATOMS: atom_id res chain seq x y z
N MET A 1 29.27 38.13 53.18
CA MET A 1 28.80 36.91 53.86
C MET A 1 27.63 36.41 53.04
N VAL A 2 27.92 35.50 52.11
CA VAL A 2 26.97 34.88 51.18
C VAL A 2 26.98 33.40 51.54
N ASP A 3 25.81 32.83 51.81
CA ASP A 3 25.47 31.41 51.61
C ASP A 3 23.93 31.33 51.75
N SER A 4 23.14 31.29 50.67
CA SER A 4 22.89 30.19 49.73
C SER A 4 22.31 28.95 50.40
N GLY A 5 21.10 28.56 49.96
CA GLY A 5 20.43 27.33 50.41
C GLY A 5 18.93 27.36 50.17
N GLY A 6 18.51 27.69 48.95
CA GLY A 6 17.13 27.46 48.50
C GLY A 6 16.89 25.95 48.44
N ALA A 7 16.01 25.45 49.31
CA ALA A 7 15.44 24.13 49.15
C ALA A 7 14.28 24.28 48.16
N ASP A 8 14.47 23.80 46.93
CA ASP A 8 13.37 23.57 45.99
C ASP A 8 12.51 22.40 46.50
N PRO A 9 11.22 22.60 46.84
CA PRO A 9 10.33 21.54 47.29
C PRO A 9 9.66 20.76 46.13
N PHE A 10 10.18 20.87 44.90
CA PHE A 10 9.56 20.33 43.69
C PHE A 10 10.47 19.35 42.91
N GLY A 11 11.22 18.50 43.62
CA GLY A 11 11.78 17.29 43.02
C GLY A 11 10.68 16.23 42.90
N ASP A 12 9.98 16.19 41.77
CA ASP A 12 8.97 15.16 41.46
C ASP A 12 9.65 13.78 41.27
N PRO A 13 9.31 12.75 42.07
CA PRO A 13 10.01 11.47 42.05
C PRO A 13 9.39 10.42 41.10
N THR A 14 8.87 10.77 39.92
CA THR A 14 8.09 9.77 39.12
C THR A 14 8.17 9.82 37.58
N HIS A 15 9.28 10.20 36.97
CA HIS A 15 9.49 9.93 35.52
C HIS A 15 10.88 9.35 35.25
N GLY A 16 11.10 8.11 35.69
CA GLY A 16 12.17 7.27 35.13
C GLY A 16 11.62 6.53 33.91
N GLU A 17 12.35 6.54 32.79
CA GLU A 17 12.04 5.64 31.67
C GLU A 17 11.99 4.19 32.20
N PRO A 18 11.00 3.36 31.77
CA PRO A 18 10.91 1.98 32.20
C PRO A 18 12.23 1.24 31.94
N SER A 19 12.65 0.40 32.88
CA SER A 19 13.82 -0.45 32.65
C SER A 19 13.57 -1.42 31.48
N GLU A 20 14.64 -1.90 30.85
CA GLU A 20 14.55 -2.85 29.73
C GLU A 20 13.75 -4.11 30.11
N GLU A 21 13.92 -4.59 31.34
CA GLU A 21 13.21 -5.77 31.87
C GLU A 21 11.71 -5.49 32.05
N GLU A 22 11.35 -4.32 32.58
CA GLU A 22 9.95 -3.90 32.71
C GLU A 22 9.28 -3.71 31.34
N MET A 23 10.01 -3.14 30.37
CA MET A 23 9.54 -2.96 29.00
C MET A 23 9.27 -4.31 28.33
N ARG A 24 10.17 -5.27 28.51
CA ARG A 24 9.99 -6.64 28.00
C ARG A 24 8.79 -7.33 28.62
N ALA A 25 8.65 -7.27 29.94
CA ALA A 25 7.50 -7.86 30.65
C ALA A 25 6.17 -7.24 30.18
N ALA A 26 6.14 -5.93 29.93
CA ALA A 26 4.96 -5.24 29.40
C ALA A 26 4.58 -5.71 27.99
N ILE A 27 5.56 -5.88 27.09
CA ILE A 27 5.32 -6.40 25.73
C ILE A 27 4.82 -7.86 25.78
N GLU A 28 5.42 -8.70 26.61
CA GLU A 28 5.00 -10.11 26.78
C GLU A 28 3.55 -10.20 27.27
N GLU A 29 3.15 -9.34 28.19
CA GLU A 29 1.77 -9.29 28.69
C GLU A 29 0.78 -8.74 27.64
N GLN A 30 1.19 -7.77 26.82
CA GLN A 30 0.39 -7.33 25.68
C GLN A 30 0.17 -8.45 24.66
N LEU A 31 1.23 -9.22 24.33
CA LEU A 31 1.13 -10.35 23.42
C LEU A 31 0.24 -11.46 23.97
N ARG A 32 0.24 -11.70 25.29
CA ARG A 32 -0.63 -12.67 25.96
C ARG A 32 -2.11 -12.32 25.79
N ASN A 33 -2.44 -11.03 25.85
CA ASN A 33 -3.82 -10.53 25.78
C ASN A 33 -4.29 -10.23 24.35
N LEU A 34 -3.37 -10.22 23.37
CA LEU A 34 -3.70 -9.94 21.97
C LEU A 34 -4.45 -11.11 21.33
N ARG A 35 -5.64 -10.82 20.81
CA ARG A 35 -6.43 -11.81 20.09
C ARG A 35 -6.07 -11.83 18.61
N VAL A 36 -6.00 -13.02 18.04
CA VAL A 36 -5.74 -13.19 16.59
C VAL A 36 -6.87 -12.57 15.77
N GLU A 37 -8.12 -12.66 16.23
CA GLU A 37 -9.27 -12.06 15.52
C GLU A 37 -9.14 -10.54 15.37
N ASP A 38 -8.62 -9.86 16.39
CA ASP A 38 -8.43 -8.41 16.38
C ASP A 38 -7.32 -8.02 15.39
N VAL A 39 -6.25 -8.81 15.30
CA VAL A 39 -5.17 -8.62 14.32
C VAL A 39 -5.69 -8.82 12.89
N VAL A 40 -6.51 -9.83 12.66
CA VAL A 40 -7.15 -10.08 11.35
C VAL A 40 -8.06 -8.90 10.97
N LEU A 41 -8.87 -8.42 11.91
CA LEU A 41 -9.76 -7.28 11.68
C LEU A 41 -8.97 -5.99 11.36
N GLN A 42 -7.92 -5.70 12.12
CA GLN A 42 -7.03 -4.56 11.88
C GLN A 42 -6.31 -4.67 10.51
N SER A 43 -5.89 -5.88 10.14
CA SER A 43 -5.26 -6.15 8.85
C SER A 43 -6.23 -5.88 7.70
N VAL A 44 -7.48 -6.34 7.82
CA VAL A 44 -8.54 -6.07 6.84
C VAL A 44 -8.83 -4.59 6.72
N ALA A 45 -8.94 -3.86 7.83
CA ALA A 45 -9.15 -2.41 7.81
C ALA A 45 -8.00 -1.67 7.09
N THR A 46 -6.77 -2.12 7.31
CA THR A 46 -5.57 -1.59 6.64
C THR A 46 -5.60 -1.86 5.14
N LEU A 47 -5.92 -3.09 4.73
CA LEU A 47 -6.02 -3.46 3.32
C LEU A 47 -7.12 -2.67 2.59
N MET A 48 -8.29 -2.50 3.21
CA MET A 48 -9.40 -1.71 2.64
C MET A 48 -9.02 -0.24 2.48
N SER A 49 -8.33 0.33 3.46
CA SER A 49 -7.82 1.71 3.39
C SER A 49 -6.81 1.87 2.26
N LEU A 50 -5.91 0.90 2.11
CA LEU A 50 -4.93 0.88 1.02
C LEU A 50 -5.59 0.69 -0.35
N ALA A 51 -6.60 -0.18 -0.46
CA ALA A 51 -7.35 -0.38 -1.70
C ALA A 51 -7.99 0.94 -2.18
N GLY A 52 -8.66 1.66 -1.30
CA GLY A 52 -9.25 2.97 -1.63
C GLY A 52 -8.19 3.98 -2.12
N ARG A 53 -7.04 4.04 -1.44
CA ARG A 53 -5.91 4.91 -1.84
C ARG A 53 -5.32 4.51 -3.20
N ARG A 54 -5.16 3.20 -3.46
CA ARG A 54 -4.63 2.66 -4.73
C ARG A 54 -5.62 2.75 -5.89
N LEU A 55 -6.89 2.97 -5.60
CA LEU A 55 -7.90 3.34 -6.59
C LEU A 55 -7.97 4.85 -6.84
N GLY A 56 -7.26 5.68 -6.07
CA GLY A 56 -7.34 7.15 -6.14
C GLY A 56 -8.65 7.70 -5.57
N LEU A 57 -9.32 6.96 -4.68
CA LEU A 57 -10.62 7.33 -4.09
C LEU A 57 -10.47 8.09 -2.76
N ALA A 58 -9.31 8.00 -2.12
CA ALA A 58 -9.04 8.74 -0.90
C ALA A 58 -8.60 10.18 -1.22
N PRO A 59 -8.97 11.19 -0.42
CA PRO A 59 -8.52 12.56 -0.63
C PRO A 59 -7.00 12.67 -0.73
N GLY A 60 -6.48 13.27 -1.81
CA GLY A 60 -5.05 13.45 -2.03
C GLY A 60 -4.31 12.20 -2.54
N SER A 61 -5.02 11.15 -2.94
CA SER A 61 -4.44 9.90 -3.47
C SER A 61 -4.54 9.75 -4.99
N GLU A 62 -4.97 10.78 -5.70
CA GLU A 62 -5.21 10.75 -7.16
C GLU A 62 -3.94 10.35 -7.93
N GLY A 63 -2.76 10.78 -7.46
CA GLY A 63 -1.45 10.44 -8.03
C GLY A 63 -0.89 9.07 -7.62
N GLU A 64 -1.59 8.34 -6.75
CA GLU A 64 -1.12 7.06 -6.18
C GLU A 64 -1.83 5.84 -6.77
N ARG A 65 -2.61 6.05 -7.84
CA ARG A 65 -3.41 5.02 -8.50
C ARG A 65 -2.51 3.88 -9.00
N ASP A 66 -2.81 2.68 -8.54
CA ASP A 66 -2.14 1.44 -8.91
C ASP A 66 -3.14 0.29 -8.81
N LEU A 67 -3.66 -0.13 -9.97
CA LEU A 67 -4.69 -1.16 -10.06
C LEU A 67 -4.17 -2.54 -9.61
N ALA A 68 -2.90 -2.86 -9.85
CA ALA A 68 -2.33 -4.14 -9.44
C ALA A 68 -2.28 -4.24 -7.90
N GLN A 69 -1.87 -3.17 -7.22
CA GLN A 69 -1.88 -3.10 -5.76
C GLN A 69 -3.31 -3.07 -5.20
N ALA A 70 -4.25 -2.38 -5.86
CA ALA A 70 -5.65 -2.40 -5.46
C ALA A 70 -6.25 -3.81 -5.55
N GLN A 71 -5.96 -4.54 -6.63
CA GLN A 71 -6.37 -5.93 -6.80
C GLN A 71 -5.81 -6.84 -5.69
N LEU A 72 -4.51 -6.71 -5.39
CA LEU A 72 -3.89 -7.47 -4.31
C LEU A 72 -4.56 -7.22 -2.95
N ALA A 73 -4.89 -5.97 -2.64
CA ALA A 73 -5.58 -5.62 -1.40
C ALA A 73 -7.02 -6.19 -1.34
N ILE A 74 -7.73 -6.19 -2.48
CA ILE A 74 -9.06 -6.81 -2.61
C ILE A 74 -8.98 -8.33 -2.38
N ASP A 75 -8.03 -9.00 -3.02
CA ASP A 75 -7.85 -10.45 -2.91
C ASP A 75 -7.46 -10.87 -1.49
N GLY A 76 -6.52 -10.14 -0.88
CA GLY A 76 -6.13 -10.34 0.52
C GLY A 76 -7.31 -10.13 1.48
N THR A 77 -8.10 -9.07 1.27
CA THR A 77 -9.30 -8.82 2.08
C THR A 77 -10.31 -9.95 1.94
N ARG A 78 -10.60 -10.40 0.73
CA ARG A 78 -11.53 -11.52 0.48
C ARG A 78 -11.09 -12.79 1.20
N ALA A 79 -9.80 -13.10 1.21
CA ALA A 79 -9.25 -14.27 1.89
C ALA A 79 -9.43 -14.19 3.42
N LEU A 80 -9.25 -13.00 4.01
CA LEU A 80 -9.33 -12.80 5.46
C LEU A 80 -10.75 -12.66 5.99
N VAL A 81 -11.69 -12.10 5.20
CA VAL A 81 -13.07 -11.85 5.64
C VAL A 81 -13.81 -13.12 6.04
N GLY A 82 -13.49 -14.27 5.43
CA GLY A 82 -14.08 -15.56 5.81
C GLY A 82 -13.66 -16.07 7.20
N LEU A 83 -12.62 -15.48 7.79
CA LEU A 83 -12.13 -15.82 9.14
C LEU A 83 -12.77 -14.94 10.23
N ILE A 84 -13.49 -13.88 9.85
CA ILE A 84 -14.10 -12.94 10.78
C ILE A 84 -15.51 -13.44 11.13
N PRO A 85 -15.90 -13.49 12.42
CA PRO A 85 -17.25 -13.86 12.81
C PRO A 85 -18.27 -12.79 12.42
N ASP A 86 -19.53 -13.20 12.29
CA ASP A 86 -20.65 -12.26 12.17
C ASP A 86 -20.94 -11.60 13.53
N PRO A 87 -21.44 -10.35 13.55
CA PRO A 87 -21.89 -9.55 12.41
C PRO A 87 -20.80 -8.70 11.73
N GLN A 88 -19.57 -8.65 12.27
CA GLN A 88 -18.50 -7.77 11.78
C GLN A 88 -18.17 -8.03 10.31
N ALA A 89 -18.16 -9.30 9.91
CA ALA A 89 -17.90 -9.69 8.53
C ALA A 89 -18.93 -9.15 7.53
N GLY A 90 -20.19 -8.92 7.94
CA GLY A 90 -21.25 -8.40 7.08
C GLY A 90 -20.97 -6.99 6.56
N GLN A 91 -20.61 -6.07 7.44
CA GLN A 91 -20.27 -4.69 7.07
C GLN A 91 -19.04 -4.64 6.16
N ILE A 92 -18.06 -5.51 6.42
CA ILE A 92 -16.83 -5.58 5.61
C ILE A 92 -17.12 -6.11 4.21
N ARG A 93 -17.97 -7.15 4.08
CA ARG A 93 -18.38 -7.69 2.76
C ARG A 93 -19.09 -6.65 1.90
N GLU A 94 -19.95 -5.83 2.51
CA GLU A 94 -20.61 -4.73 1.82
C GLU A 94 -19.59 -3.71 1.32
N ALA A 95 -18.70 -3.23 2.21
CA ALA A 95 -17.65 -2.28 1.83
C ALA A 95 -16.72 -2.84 0.74
N LEU A 96 -16.34 -4.12 0.83
CA LEU A 96 -15.52 -4.80 -0.18
C LEU A 96 -16.22 -4.83 -1.54
N SER A 97 -17.53 -5.07 -1.57
CA SER A 97 -18.31 -5.08 -2.81
C SER A 97 -18.30 -3.70 -3.50
N GLN A 98 -18.39 -2.62 -2.72
CA GLN A 98 -18.28 -1.25 -3.25
C GLN A 98 -16.90 -0.97 -3.84
N VAL A 99 -15.84 -1.40 -3.17
CA VAL A 99 -14.45 -1.28 -3.66
C VAL A 99 -14.24 -2.09 -4.94
N GLN A 100 -14.78 -3.31 -5.01
CA GLN A 100 -14.70 -4.17 -6.20
C GLN A 100 -15.42 -3.54 -7.40
N LEU A 101 -16.59 -2.92 -7.18
CA LEU A 101 -17.31 -2.22 -8.23
C LEU A 101 -16.49 -1.02 -8.78
N ALA A 102 -15.90 -0.23 -7.89
CA ALA A 102 -15.03 0.87 -8.30
C ALA A 102 -13.79 0.38 -9.07
N PHE A 103 -13.15 -0.70 -8.60
CA PHE A 103 -12.03 -1.34 -9.29
C PHE A 103 -12.41 -1.82 -10.70
N ALA A 104 -13.57 -2.46 -10.86
CA ALA A 104 -14.05 -2.94 -12.16
C ALA A 104 -14.29 -1.80 -13.16
N GLN A 105 -14.92 -0.72 -12.71
CA GLN A 105 -15.13 0.48 -13.53
C GLN A 105 -13.79 1.04 -14.00
N LEU A 106 -12.84 1.25 -13.08
CA LEU A 106 -11.53 1.82 -13.36
C LEU A 106 -10.65 0.92 -14.24
N SER A 107 -10.79 -0.40 -14.11
CA SER A 107 -10.07 -1.39 -14.93
C SER A 107 -10.59 -1.44 -16.37
N GLY A 108 -11.91 -1.31 -16.56
CA GLY A 108 -12.53 -1.24 -17.88
C GLY A 108 -12.17 0.04 -18.67
N GLN A 109 -11.79 1.11 -17.98
CA GLN A 109 -11.34 2.37 -18.60
C GLN A 109 -9.87 2.33 -19.08
N SER A 110 -9.08 1.37 -18.59
CA SER A 110 -7.66 1.22 -18.94
C SER A 110 -7.42 0.21 -20.06
N ALA A 111 -8.45 -0.52 -20.52
CA ALA A 111 -8.34 -1.31 -21.73
C ALA A 111 -8.40 -0.36 -22.95
N PRO A 112 -7.42 -0.38 -23.88
CA PRO A 112 -7.63 0.25 -25.17
C PRO A 112 -8.89 -0.37 -25.75
N GLN A 113 -9.80 0.46 -26.27
CA GLN A 113 -10.89 0.02 -27.11
C GLN A 113 -10.27 -0.79 -28.26
N SER A 114 -10.16 -2.10 -28.07
CA SER A 114 -9.95 -3.02 -29.18
C SER A 114 -11.22 -2.83 -29.98
N GLN A 115 -11.08 -2.10 -31.08
CA GLN A 115 -12.14 -1.97 -32.07
C GLN A 115 -12.58 -3.38 -32.40
N GLU A 116 -13.73 -3.76 -31.87
CA GLU A 116 -14.44 -4.97 -32.23
C GLU A 116 -14.86 -4.76 -33.68
N THR A 117 -13.93 -5.06 -34.58
CA THR A 117 -14.22 -5.13 -36.00
C THR A 117 -15.08 -6.39 -36.16
N PRO A 118 -16.31 -6.30 -36.70
CA PRO A 118 -17.15 -7.47 -36.87
C PRO A 118 -16.44 -8.53 -37.73
N PRO A 119 -16.63 -9.83 -37.48
CA PRO A 119 -16.01 -10.85 -38.30
C PRO A 119 -16.69 -10.87 -39.68
N ALA A 120 -16.01 -10.32 -40.68
CA ALA A 120 -16.29 -10.63 -42.08
C ALA A 120 -15.29 -11.71 -42.51
N GLY A 121 -15.76 -12.93 -42.71
CA GLY A 121 -15.11 -13.89 -43.59
C GLY A 121 -16.05 -14.23 -44.76
N PRO A 122 -15.60 -15.00 -45.76
CA PRO A 122 -14.20 -15.31 -46.13
C PRO A 122 -13.93 -15.05 -47.63
N ALA A 123 -12.68 -14.78 -48.01
CA ALA A 123 -12.17 -15.05 -49.35
C ALA A 123 -10.64 -15.10 -49.32
N GLY A 124 -10.08 -16.11 -49.97
CA GLY A 124 -8.65 -16.40 -50.00
C GLY A 124 -7.86 -15.55 -51.00
N GLU A 125 -6.71 -16.14 -51.33
CA GLU A 125 -5.65 -15.74 -52.24
C GLU A 125 -4.54 -14.80 -51.70
N ASP A 126 -3.39 -15.44 -51.51
CA ASP A 126 -2.02 -14.99 -51.73
C ASP A 126 -1.78 -13.52 -52.13
N VAL A 127 -1.04 -12.82 -51.26
CA VAL A 127 0.10 -12.01 -51.72
C VAL A 127 1.14 -11.84 -50.59
N SER A 128 2.32 -12.40 -50.80
CA SER A 128 3.58 -11.86 -50.25
C SER A 128 4.07 -10.77 -51.22
N PRO A 129 4.77 -9.70 -50.76
CA PRO A 129 6.21 -9.86 -50.48
C PRO A 129 6.82 -8.95 -49.38
N SER A 130 8.07 -9.31 -49.04
CA SER A 130 9.07 -8.68 -48.16
C SER A 130 9.15 -7.15 -48.12
N VAL A 131 9.48 -6.58 -46.95
CA VAL A 131 10.51 -5.55 -46.75
C VAL A 131 11.19 -5.69 -45.37
N THR A 132 12.52 -5.69 -45.40
CA THR A 132 13.48 -5.54 -44.29
C THR A 132 13.43 -4.16 -43.63
N THR A 133 13.49 -4.03 -42.30
CA THR A 133 14.15 -2.90 -41.61
C THR A 133 14.58 -3.28 -40.19
N GLU A 134 15.89 -3.48 -40.03
CA GLU A 134 16.77 -2.89 -39.01
C GLU A 134 16.18 -2.50 -37.63
N VAL A 135 16.72 -3.11 -36.58
CA VAL A 135 16.73 -2.55 -35.21
C VAL A 135 18.19 -2.26 -34.83
N PRO A 136 18.61 -0.99 -34.73
CA PRO A 136 19.80 -0.59 -33.99
C PRO A 136 19.48 -0.43 -32.49
N PRO A 137 20.50 -0.26 -31.62
CA PRO A 137 20.52 -0.82 -30.28
C PRO A 137 19.83 0.04 -29.22
N ALA A 138 19.59 -0.60 -28.07
CA ALA A 138 19.29 0.04 -26.81
C ALA A 138 20.35 1.10 -26.47
N GLU A 139 19.91 2.29 -26.06
CA GLU A 139 20.51 3.05 -24.95
C GLU A 139 19.71 4.32 -24.65
N GLY A 140 19.53 4.60 -23.35
CA GLY A 140 18.76 5.75 -22.87
C GLY A 140 18.18 5.58 -21.47
N GLY A 141 18.72 4.66 -20.66
CA GLY A 141 18.50 4.66 -19.21
C GLY A 141 19.60 5.48 -18.56
N LEU A 142 19.22 6.46 -17.73
CA LEU A 142 20.15 7.22 -16.89
C LEU A 142 21.15 6.28 -16.21
N SER A 143 22.42 6.65 -16.29
CA SER A 143 23.53 5.86 -15.75
C SER A 143 23.31 5.55 -14.27
N GLU A 144 23.80 4.40 -13.82
CA GLU A 144 23.67 3.98 -12.42
C GLU A 144 24.31 5.01 -11.45
N GLU A 145 25.34 5.71 -11.92
CA GLU A 145 25.97 6.83 -11.22
C GLU A 145 25.05 8.05 -11.05
N GLU A 146 24.22 8.37 -12.04
CA GLU A 146 23.22 9.46 -11.93
C GLU A 146 22.12 9.13 -10.92
N ARG A 147 21.68 7.86 -10.86
CA ARG A 147 20.71 7.42 -9.84
C ARG A 147 21.30 7.46 -8.44
N ALA A 148 22.59 7.11 -8.29
CA ALA A 148 23.29 7.19 -7.02
C ALA A 148 23.43 8.64 -6.53
N ARG A 149 23.75 9.59 -7.43
CA ARG A 149 23.82 11.02 -7.09
C ARG A 149 22.46 11.63 -6.72
N ALA A 150 21.38 11.21 -7.39
CA ALA A 150 20.03 11.65 -7.08
C ALA A 150 19.57 11.19 -5.69
N ARG A 151 19.93 9.96 -5.29
CA ARG A 151 19.64 9.41 -3.96
C ARG A 151 20.46 10.10 -2.86
N ALA A 152 21.72 10.42 -3.13
CA ALA A 152 22.59 11.11 -2.17
C ALA A 152 22.13 12.55 -1.86
N LYS A 153 21.40 13.21 -2.78
CA LYS A 153 20.83 14.55 -2.55
C LYS A 153 19.59 14.58 -1.66
N ILE A 154 18.93 13.43 -1.46
CA ILE A 154 17.67 13.33 -0.70
C ILE A 154 17.94 12.96 0.76
N TRP A 155 19.12 12.41 1.08
CA TRP A 155 19.52 12.09 2.44
C TRP A 155 20.46 13.17 3.01
N THR A 156 19.90 14.12 3.76
CA THR A 156 20.68 15.02 4.63
C THR A 156 20.49 14.60 6.09
N PRO A 157 21.47 13.92 6.71
CA PRO A 157 21.40 13.64 8.15
C PRO A 157 21.77 14.92 8.92
N GLY A 158 20.83 15.39 9.75
CA GLY A 158 21.06 16.32 10.85
C GLY A 158 21.47 17.75 10.49
N SER A 159 20.48 18.66 10.51
CA SER A 159 20.66 20.06 10.91
C SER A 159 19.58 20.43 11.91
#